data_AF-A0A2N5I878-F1
#
_entry.id   AF-A0A2N5I878-F1
#
_cell.length_a   1.000
_cell.length_b   1.000
_cell.length_c   1.000
_cell.angle_alpha   90.00
_cell.angle_beta   90.00
_cell.angle_gamma   90.00
#
_symmetry.space_group_name_H-M   'P 1'
#
loop_
_entity.id
_entity.type
_entity.pdbx_description
1 polymer ?
#
loop_
_entity_poly.entity_id
_entity_poly.type
_entity_poly.pdbx_seq_one_letter_code
_entity_poly.pdbx_strand_id
1 'polypeptide(L)'
;MAKLDYVIKLVYPDWVIDEHRGQRMGFAAKYKNVNFPVGAKMLVYLTEQQLIMGVNTVKGSWKDGQIYPSSSGYPLKLPIYMDYEVQKDGLGITLKEVQRVVPIFHPHKDLSFFPINEEQYVTLEKMLIDKNH
;
A
#
# COMPACT_ATOMS: atom_id res chain seq x y z
N MET A 1 15.97 -12.89 6.27
CA MET A 1 15.26 -11.67 5.79
C MET A 1 13.81 -11.80 6.22
N ALA A 2 13.21 -10.75 6.80
CA ALA A 2 11.79 -10.75 7.09
C ALA A 2 11.01 -10.86 5.76
N LYS A 3 10.03 -11.77 5.70
CA LYS A 3 9.18 -11.89 4.51
C LYS A 3 8.24 -10.68 4.48
N LEU A 4 8.16 -10.02 3.32
CA LEU A 4 7.27 -8.88 3.10
C LEU A 4 5.88 -9.34 2.66
N ASP A 5 5.31 -10.25 3.45
CA ASP A 5 3.99 -10.82 3.18
C ASP A 5 2.89 -9.79 3.47
N TYR A 6 3.13 -8.86 4.40
CA TYR A 6 2.17 -7.81 4.79
C TYR A 6 2.88 -6.47 4.97
N VAL A 7 2.34 -5.43 4.34
CA VAL A 7 2.88 -4.06 4.45
C VAL A 7 1.78 -3.01 4.49
N ILE A 8 2.10 -1.85 5.07
CA ILE A 8 1.39 -0.60 4.82
C ILE A 8 2.13 0.11 3.70
N LYS A 9 1.49 0.25 2.53
CA LYS A 9 2.02 0.95 1.36
C LYS A 9 1.68 2.43 1.44
N LEU A 10 2.70 3.29 1.46
CA LEU A 10 2.51 4.74 1.44
C LEU A 10 2.38 5.21 -0.02
N VAL A 11 1.33 5.98 -0.29
CA VAL A 11 1.04 6.59 -1.58
C VAL A 11 0.75 8.08 -1.41
N TYR A 12 1.12 8.84 -2.43
CA TYR A 12 0.99 10.30 -2.48
C TYR A 12 -0.18 10.71 -3.39
N PRO A 13 -0.58 11.99 -3.42
CA PRO A 13 -1.80 12.43 -4.10
C PRO A 13 -1.84 12.08 -5.60
N ASP A 14 -0.69 11.98 -6.24
CA ASP A 14 -0.57 11.59 -7.65
C ASP A 14 -1.02 10.15 -7.92
N TRP A 15 -1.00 9.27 -6.92
CA TRP A 15 -1.54 7.91 -7.02
C TRP A 15 -3.06 7.91 -7.23
N VAL A 16 -3.78 8.88 -6.67
CA VAL A 16 -5.25 8.93 -6.78
C VAL A 16 -5.68 9.22 -8.21
N ILE A 17 -4.91 10.00 -8.97
CA ILE A 17 -5.22 10.34 -10.37
C ILE A 17 -4.56 9.39 -11.39
N ASP A 18 -3.90 8.34 -10.92
CA ASP A 18 -3.20 7.38 -11.74
C ASP A 18 -4.17 6.37 -12.36
N GLU A 19 -4.31 6.40 -13.69
CA GLU A 19 -5.21 5.52 -14.45
C GLU A 19 -4.91 4.02 -14.25
N HIS A 20 -3.67 3.68 -13.84
CA HIS A 20 -3.26 2.31 -13.57
C HIS A 20 -3.23 1.97 -12.08
N ARG A 21 -3.79 2.81 -11.19
CA ARG A 21 -3.71 2.61 -9.72
C ARG A 21 -4.28 1.28 -9.23
N GLY A 22 -5.29 0.76 -9.94
CA GLY A 22 -5.91 -0.55 -9.66
C GLY A 22 -5.13 -1.76 -10.16
N GLN A 23 -4.03 -1.53 -10.89
CA GLN A 23 -3.25 -2.57 -11.55
C GLN A 23 -1.78 -2.59 -11.11
N ARG A 24 -1.25 -1.46 -10.61
CA ARG A 24 0.14 -1.35 -10.20
C ARG A 24 0.39 -0.36 -9.07
N MET A 25 1.43 -0.64 -8.28
CA MET A 25 1.96 0.24 -7.24
C MET A 25 3.33 0.80 -7.60
N GLY A 26 3.50 2.11 -7.42
CA GLY A 26 4.76 2.81 -7.67
C GLY A 26 5.72 2.77 -6.48
N PHE A 27 7.01 2.58 -6.75
CA PHE A 27 8.09 2.62 -5.76
C PHE A 27 9.29 3.43 -6.28
N ALA A 28 10.00 4.06 -5.34
CA ALA A 28 11.27 4.73 -5.62
C ALA A 28 12.36 3.71 -6.01
N ALA A 29 13.32 4.14 -6.84
CA ALA A 29 14.39 3.27 -7.37
C ALA A 29 15.20 2.51 -6.29
N LYS A 30 15.33 3.09 -5.09
CA LYS A 30 16.09 2.48 -3.97
C LYS A 30 15.53 1.13 -3.53
N TYR A 31 14.28 0.81 -3.84
CA TYR A 31 13.64 -0.45 -3.48
C TYR A 31 13.83 -1.57 -4.52
N LYS A 32 14.65 -1.39 -5.56
CA LYS A 32 14.84 -2.38 -6.66
C LYS A 32 15.25 -3.79 -6.21
N ASN A 33 15.93 -3.89 -5.06
CA ASN A 33 16.42 -5.15 -4.50
C ASN A 33 15.47 -5.72 -3.43
N VAL A 34 14.35 -5.05 -3.14
CA VAL A 34 13.32 -5.54 -2.23
C VAL A 34 12.46 -6.55 -2.96
N ASN A 35 12.16 -7.69 -2.35
CA ASN A 35 11.29 -8.70 -2.94
C ASN A 35 9.95 -8.73 -2.21
N PHE A 36 8.87 -8.50 -2.97
CA PHE A 36 7.49 -8.71 -2.50
C PHE A 36 6.99 -10.02 -3.11
N PRO A 37 6.67 -11.05 -2.30
CA PRO A 37 6.17 -12.30 -2.85
C PRO A 37 4.79 -12.09 -3.50
N VAL A 38 4.51 -12.85 -4.56
CA VAL A 38 3.15 -12.92 -5.12
C VAL A 38 2.19 -13.42 -4.04
N GLY A 39 1.05 -12.75 -3.90
CA GLY A 39 0.11 -12.97 -2.81
C GLY A 39 0.33 -12.10 -1.57
N ALA A 40 1.45 -11.36 -1.48
CA ALA A 40 1.64 -10.38 -0.42
C ALA A 40 0.54 -9.33 -0.43
N LYS A 41 0.17 -8.86 0.77
CA LYS A 41 -0.93 -7.94 0.98
C LYS A 41 -0.43 -6.55 1.38
N MET A 42 -1.12 -5.53 0.87
CA MET A 42 -0.77 -4.13 1.08
C MET A 42 -1.99 -3.33 1.54
N LEU A 43 -1.90 -2.73 2.72
CA LEU A 43 -2.83 -1.67 3.13
C LEU A 43 -2.39 -0.35 2.50
N VAL A 44 -3.27 0.32 1.75
CA VAL A 44 -2.94 1.55 1.02
C VAL A 44 -3.17 2.76 1.91
N TYR A 45 -2.08 3.41 2.34
CA TYR A 45 -2.08 4.60 3.18
C TYR A 45 -1.84 5.87 2.34
N LEU A 46 -2.84 6.75 2.28
CA LEU A 46 -2.74 8.06 1.65
C LEU A 46 -2.00 9.02 2.59
N THR A 47 -0.83 9.51 2.19
CA THR A 47 0.04 10.30 3.08
C THR A 47 -0.51 11.70 3.39
N GLU A 48 -1.20 12.34 2.44
CA GLU A 48 -1.73 13.69 2.63
C GLU A 48 -2.96 13.68 3.55
N GLN A 49 -3.88 12.73 3.32
CA GLN A 49 -5.10 12.56 4.13
C GLN A 49 -4.81 11.84 5.45
N GLN A 50 -3.68 11.13 5.54
CA GLN A 50 -3.29 10.31 6.69
C GLN A 50 -4.28 9.19 7.03
N LEU A 51 -4.79 8.52 5.98
CA LEU A 51 -5.79 7.46 6.08
C LEU A 51 -5.34 6.20 5.33
N ILE A 52 -5.64 5.02 5.87
CA ILE A 52 -5.72 3.79 5.06
C ILE A 52 -7.07 3.78 4.34
N MET A 53 -7.04 3.59 3.02
CA MET A 53 -8.19 3.68 2.13
C MET A 53 -8.37 2.48 1.20
N GLY A 54 -7.51 1.46 1.29
CA GLY A 54 -7.63 0.31 0.41
C GLY A 54 -6.74 -0.85 0.79
N VAL A 55 -6.97 -1.95 0.09
CA VAL A 55 -6.26 -3.22 0.21
C VAL A 55 -5.88 -3.69 -1.19
N ASN A 56 -4.62 -4.04 -1.35
CA ASN A 56 -4.10 -4.60 -2.59
C ASN A 56 -3.37 -5.92 -2.35
N THR A 57 -3.35 -6.78 -3.37
CA THR A 57 -2.57 -8.02 -3.42
C THR A 57 -1.52 -7.94 -4.52
N VAL A 58 -0.29 -8.35 -4.22
CA VAL A 58 0.79 -8.46 -5.20
C VAL A 58 0.51 -9.58 -6.18
N LYS A 59 0.53 -9.26 -7.47
CA LYS A 59 0.26 -10.21 -8.57
C LYS A 59 1.51 -10.61 -9.34
N GLY A 60 2.58 -9.84 -9.25
CA GLY A 60 3.80 -10.09 -10.02
C GLY A 60 5.04 -9.44 -9.42
N SER A 61 6.13 -9.53 -10.15
CA SER A 61 7.44 -9.01 -9.79
C SER A 61 7.71 -7.62 -10.40
N TRP A 62 8.86 -7.03 -10.07
CA TRP A 62 9.35 -5.83 -10.73
C TRP A 62 9.52 -5.98 -12.24
N LYS A 63 9.89 -7.19 -12.71
CA LYS A 63 10.06 -7.47 -14.15
C LYS A 63 8.72 -7.38 -14.87
N ASP A 64 7.68 -7.96 -14.29
CA ASP A 64 6.33 -7.93 -14.85
C ASP A 64 5.77 -6.51 -14.89
N GLY A 65 6.18 -5.65 -13.95
CA GLY A 65 5.79 -4.25 -13.91
C GLY A 65 6.43 -3.35 -14.97
N GLN A 66 7.44 -3.83 -15.72
CA GLN A 66 8.08 -3.04 -16.78
C GLN A 66 7.14 -2.73 -17.96
N ILE A 67 6.00 -3.43 -18.05
CA ILE A 67 4.95 -3.13 -19.02
C ILE A 67 4.26 -1.78 -18.78
N TYR A 68 4.37 -1.24 -17.56
CA TYR A 68 3.73 0.02 -17.19
C TYR A 68 4.68 1.21 -17.40
N PRO A 69 4.16 2.37 -17.82
CA PRO A 69 4.96 3.59 -17.96
C PRO A 69 5.66 3.97 -16.64
N SER A 70 6.95 4.32 -16.75
CA SER A 70 7.73 4.85 -15.63
C SER A 70 7.57 6.37 -15.50
N SER A 71 7.60 6.89 -14.27
CA SER A 71 7.59 8.32 -13.98
C SER A 71 8.79 8.69 -13.11
N SER A 72 9.21 9.96 -13.14
CA SER A 72 10.47 10.42 -12.51
C SER A 72 10.53 10.17 -11.00
N GLY A 73 9.39 10.06 -10.30
CA GLY A 73 9.32 9.72 -8.87
C GLY A 73 9.21 8.23 -8.56
N TYR A 74 8.68 7.42 -9.48
CA TYR A 74 8.35 6.02 -9.22
C TYR A 74 8.76 5.12 -10.40
N PRO A 75 10.06 4.92 -10.64
CA PRO A 75 10.54 4.12 -11.77
C PRO A 75 10.29 2.63 -11.62
N LEU A 76 9.97 2.15 -10.41
CA LEU A 76 9.64 0.73 -10.17
C LEU A 76 8.13 0.59 -10.05
N LYS A 77 7.56 -0.35 -10.82
CA LYS A 77 6.13 -0.68 -10.78
C LYS A 77 5.97 -2.11 -10.31
N LEU A 78 5.14 -2.31 -9.28
CA LEU A 78 4.77 -3.64 -8.80
C LEU A 78 3.35 -3.94 -9.28
N PRO A 79 3.11 -4.99 -10.09
CA PRO A 79 1.76 -5.40 -10.45
C PRO A 79 0.96 -5.83 -9.23
N ILE A 80 -0.26 -5.32 -9.12
CA ILE A 80 -1.19 -5.63 -8.02
C ILE A 80 -2.59 -5.92 -8.56
N TYR A 81 -3.41 -6.50 -7.71
CA TYR A 81 -4.86 -6.44 -7.78
C TYR A 81 -5.36 -5.57 -6.61
N MET A 82 -6.34 -4.71 -6.86
CA MET A 82 -7.01 -3.94 -5.81
C MET A 82 -8.16 -4.77 -5.27
N ASP A 83 -7.99 -5.30 -4.06
CA ASP A 83 -9.00 -6.14 -3.40
C ASP A 83 -10.16 -5.30 -2.86
N TYR A 84 -9.84 -4.13 -2.33
CA TYR A 84 -10.81 -3.24 -1.70
C TYR A 84 -10.35 -1.78 -1.83
N GLU A 85 -11.29 -0.89 -2.11
CA GLU A 85 -11.10 0.55 -2.09
C GLU A 85 -12.29 1.18 -1.37
N VAL A 86 -12.01 2.01 -0.38
CA VAL A 86 -13.01 2.79 0.32
C VAL A 86 -13.64 3.76 -0.68
N GLN A 87 -14.98 3.80 -0.73
CA GLN A 87 -15.71 4.70 -1.62
C GLN A 87 -15.45 6.18 -1.29
N LYS A 88 -15.80 7.07 -2.21
CA LYS A 88 -15.50 8.51 -2.12
C LYS A 88 -15.96 9.18 -0.82
N ASP A 89 -17.06 8.72 -0.25
CA ASP A 89 -17.65 9.27 0.99
C ASP A 89 -17.34 8.42 2.24
N GLY A 90 -16.49 7.39 2.10
CA GLY A 90 -16.08 6.52 3.19
C GLY A 90 -15.02 7.16 4.10
N LEU A 91 -14.90 6.63 5.31
CA LEU A 91 -14.11 7.25 6.38
C LEU A 91 -12.66 6.77 6.44
N GLY A 92 -12.36 5.57 5.94
CA GLY A 92 -11.04 4.95 6.06
C GLY A 92 -10.55 4.76 7.51
N ILE A 93 -9.27 4.40 7.68
CA ILE A 93 -8.63 4.27 9.00
C ILE A 93 -7.61 5.39 9.19
N THR A 94 -7.80 6.22 10.22
CA THR A 94 -6.90 7.33 10.54
C THR A 94 -5.55 6.87 11.08
N LEU A 95 -4.51 7.71 10.94
CA LEU A 95 -3.19 7.45 11.53
C LEU A 95 -3.26 7.07 13.01
N LYS A 96 -4.12 7.74 13.80
CA LYS A 96 -4.29 7.44 15.23
C LYS A 96 -4.86 6.03 15.45
N GLU A 97 -5.79 5.59 14.61
CA GLU A 97 -6.33 4.23 14.65
C GLU A 97 -5.28 3.21 14.20
N VAL A 98 -4.50 3.52 13.15
CA VAL A 98 -3.38 2.66 12.71
C VAL A 98 -2.37 2.48 13.84
N GLN A 99 -1.99 3.56 14.52
CA GLN A 99 -1.01 3.54 15.61
C GLN A 99 -1.50 2.81 16.87
N ARG A 100 -2.81 2.59 17.04
CA ARG A 100 -3.32 1.72 18.11
C ARG A 100 -2.99 0.25 17.84
N VAL A 101 -2.89 -0.15 16.57
CA VAL A 101 -2.57 -1.53 16.15
C VAL A 101 -1.08 -1.69 15.86
N VAL A 102 -0.45 -0.66 15.28
CA VAL A 102 0.96 -0.62 14.91
C VAL A 102 1.63 0.61 15.55
N PRO A 103 1.95 0.58 16.86
CA PRO A 103 2.43 1.76 17.59
C PRO A 103 3.71 2.39 17.02
N ILE A 104 4.54 1.57 16.37
CA ILE A 104 5.79 2.01 15.76
C ILE A 104 5.61 2.64 14.37
N PHE A 105 4.40 2.62 13.80
CA PHE A 105 4.14 3.18 12.48
C PHE A 105 4.21 4.72 12.52
N HIS A 106 5.22 5.25 11.83
CA HIS A 106 5.44 6.68 11.66
C HIS A 106 5.67 6.96 10.16
N PRO A 107 4.68 7.51 9.43
CA PRO A 107 4.85 7.78 8.01
C PRO A 107 5.90 8.89 7.80
N HIS A 108 6.78 8.69 6.82
CA HIS A 108 7.80 9.67 6.42
C HIS A 108 7.86 9.75 4.89
N LYS A 109 8.17 10.94 4.36
CA LYS A 109 8.22 11.22 2.90
C LYS A 109 9.18 10.31 2.11
N ASP A 110 10.17 9.74 2.79
CA ASP A 110 11.19 8.88 2.18
C ASP A 110 10.83 7.39 2.22
N LEU A 111 9.74 7.04 2.91
CA LEU A 111 9.28 5.68 3.08
C LEU A 111 8.25 5.35 1.99
N SER A 112 8.44 4.25 1.27
CA SER A 112 7.44 3.75 0.33
C SER A 112 6.52 2.71 0.95
N PHE A 113 6.95 2.01 2.00
CA PHE A 113 6.13 1.03 2.72
C PHE A 113 6.68 0.81 4.13
N PHE A 114 5.83 0.29 5.01
CA PHE A 114 6.19 -0.15 6.36
C PHE A 114 5.80 -1.62 6.54
N PRO A 115 6.72 -2.52 6.93
CA PRO A 115 6.40 -3.92 7.16
C PRO A 115 5.57 -4.08 8.44
N ILE A 116 4.55 -4.94 8.38
CA ILE A 116 3.72 -5.31 9.52
C ILE A 116 3.61 -6.83 9.62
N ASN A 117 3.19 -7.35 10.76
CA ASN A 117 2.88 -8.77 10.89
C ASN A 117 1.44 -9.08 10.44
N GLU A 118 1.13 -10.37 10.35
CA GLU A 118 -0.19 -10.86 9.93
C GLU A 118 -1.32 -10.38 10.86
N GLU A 119 -1.12 -10.45 12.18
CA GLU A 119 -2.12 -10.03 13.17
C GLU A 119 -2.49 -8.54 13.00
N GLN A 120 -1.48 -7.69 12.82
CA GLN A 120 -1.65 -6.26 12.55
C GLN A 120 -2.40 -6.03 11.24
N TYR A 121 -2.04 -6.79 10.19
CA TYR A 121 -2.72 -6.70 8.91
C TYR A 121 -4.19 -7.07 9.01
N VAL A 122 -4.50 -8.26 9.54
CA VAL A 122 -5.87 -8.78 9.66
C VAL A 122 -6.73 -7.84 10.50
N THR A 123 -6.17 -7.29 11.58
CA THR A 123 -6.86 -6.32 12.43
C THR A 123 -7.21 -5.05 11.65
N LEU A 124 -6.25 -4.47 10.93
CA LEU A 124 -6.47 -3.26 10.15
C LEU A 124 -7.40 -3.50 8.94
N GLU A 125 -7.27 -4.62 8.24
CA GLU A 125 -8.15 -4.99 7.13
C GLU A 125 -9.61 -5.11 7.62
N LYS A 126 -9.83 -5.83 8.72
CA LYS A 126 -11.15 -5.95 9.33
C LYS A 126 -11.72 -4.59 9.75
N MET A 127 -10.92 -3.78 10.44
CA MET A 127 -11.33 -2.42 10.84
C MET A 127 -11.72 -1.56 9.64
N LEU A 128 -11.04 -1.72 8.50
CA LEU A 128 -11.30 -0.94 7.29
C LEU A 128 -12.66 -1.33 6.69
N ILE A 129 -12.91 -2.63 6.57
CA ILE A 129 -14.15 -3.19 6.02
C ILE A 129 -15.33 -2.84 6.93
N ASP A 130 -15.24 -3.12 8.23
CA ASP A 130 -16.32 -2.91 9.21
C ASP A 130 -16.75 -1.44 9.31
N LYS A 131 -15.84 -0.49 9.03
CA LYS A 131 -16.12 0.96 9.13
C LYS A 131 -16.81 1.53 7.88
N ASN A 132 -16.80 0.80 6.77
CA ASN A 132 -17.26 1.29 5.47
C ASN A 132 -18.28 0.33 4.82
N HIS A 133 -18.86 -0.58 5.61
CA HIS A 133 -20.01 -1.43 5.31
C HIS A 133 -21.18 -1.05 6.21
#